data_AF-A0A8T0ZWK2-F1
#
_entry.id   AF-A0A8T0ZWK2-F1
#
_cell.length_a   1.000
_cell.length_b   1.000
_cell.length_c   1.000
_cell.angle_alpha   90.00
_cell.angle_beta   90.00
_cell.angle_gamma   90.00
#
_symmetry.space_group_name_H-M   'P 1'
#
loop_
_entity.id
_entity.type
_entity.pdbx_description
1 polymer ?
#
loop_
_entity_poly.entity_id
_entity_poly.type
_entity_poly.pdbx_seq_one_letter_code
_entity_poly.pdbx_strand_id
1 'polypeptide(L)'
;MGTPTASSIQLMWTASTDNVGVTGYKIYNGSTLVTTTSGTATSYTVTNLEANTTYNFSVYAVDAAGNQSAASTVSGKTAAASTAPAWATNTQYTVGTIVSYNGLTYKCLLTHKSQVDWIPSATPTLWQLQ
;
A
#
# COMPACT_ATOMS: atom_id res chain seq x y z
N MET A 1 8.25 2.86 7.72
CA MET A 1 7.46 2.09 6.74
C MET A 1 6.02 2.54 6.86
N GLY A 2 5.36 2.91 5.76
CA GLY A 2 3.91 3.12 5.78
C GLY A 2 3.16 1.81 6.01
N THR A 3 1.92 1.89 6.48
CA THR A 3 1.07 0.72 6.67
C THR A 3 0.81 0.04 5.31
N PRO A 4 1.21 -1.23 5.12
CA PRO A 4 0.97 -1.93 3.86
C PRO A 4 -0.52 -2.19 3.67
N THR A 5 -0.99 -2.13 2.43
CA THR A 5 -2.35 -2.54 2.07
C THR A 5 -2.33 -3.98 1.54
N ALA A 6 -3.50 -4.49 1.14
CA ALA A 6 -3.59 -5.78 0.47
C ALA A 6 -2.88 -5.80 -0.90
N SER A 7 -2.58 -4.64 -1.50
CA SER A 7 -1.99 -4.57 -2.84
C SER A 7 -0.85 -3.56 -2.98
N SER A 8 -0.37 -2.98 -1.88
CA SER A 8 0.72 -2.02 -1.90
C SER A 8 1.59 -2.06 -0.65
N ILE A 9 2.87 -1.73 -0.85
CA ILE A 9 3.87 -1.58 0.21
C ILE A 9 4.61 -0.26 -0.02
N GLN A 10 4.68 0.59 1.01
CA GLN A 10 5.53 1.77 0.99
C GLN A 10 6.94 1.40 1.44
N LEU A 11 7.90 1.45 0.52
CA LEU A 11 9.31 1.27 0.77
C LEU A 11 9.93 2.57 1.26
N MET A 12 10.84 2.45 2.22
CA MET A 12 11.69 3.52 2.71
C MET A 12 13.12 2.99 2.80
N TRP A 13 14.09 3.77 2.34
CA TRP A 13 15.50 3.41 2.40
C TRP A 13 16.35 4.62 2.77
N THR A 14 17.53 4.36 3.33
CA THR A 14 18.50 5.41 3.61
C THR A 14 19.16 5.84 2.31
N ALA A 15 19.35 7.15 2.13
CA ALA A 15 20.07 7.69 0.97
C ALA A 15 21.50 7.13 0.91
N SER A 16 22.01 6.90 -0.30
CA SER A 16 23.40 6.52 -0.52
C SER A 16 24.34 7.63 -0.04
N THR A 17 25.48 7.25 0.54
CA THR A 17 26.50 8.20 1.04
C THR A 17 27.26 8.91 -0.08
N ASP A 18 27.24 8.37 -1.30
CA ASP A 18 27.92 8.94 -2.47
C ASP A 18 26.99 9.89 -3.26
N ASN A 19 26.37 10.83 -2.56
CA ASN A 19 25.28 11.67 -3.08
C ASN A 19 25.70 12.63 -4.21
N VAL A 20 27.00 12.79 -4.48
CA VAL A 20 27.50 13.63 -5.59
C VAL A 20 27.41 12.89 -6.93
N GLY A 21 27.32 11.56 -6.92
CA GLY A 21 27.22 10.74 -8.13
C GLY A 21 25.82 10.17 -8.44
N VAL A 22 24.92 10.05 -7.44
CA VAL A 22 23.65 9.32 -7.60
C VAL A 22 22.61 10.11 -8.39
N THR A 23 22.19 9.56 -9.53
CA THR A 23 21.14 10.12 -10.39
C THR A 23 19.78 9.47 -10.14
N GLY A 24 19.74 8.26 -9.56
CA GLY A 24 18.51 7.55 -9.28
C GLY A 24 18.63 6.38 -8.33
N TYR A 25 17.48 5.80 -7.97
CA TYR A 25 17.42 4.48 -7.35
C TYR A 25 16.59 3.53 -8.17
N LYS A 26 17.16 2.37 -8.52
CA LYS A 26 16.44 1.26 -9.15
C LYS A 26 15.90 0.33 -8.08
N ILE A 27 14.61 0.04 -8.16
CA ILE A 27 13.92 -0.84 -7.22
C ILE A 27 13.54 -2.12 -7.96
N TYR A 28 13.94 -3.27 -7.43
CA TYR A 28 13.66 -4.59 -7.99
C TYR A 28 12.81 -5.42 -7.05
N ASN A 29 11.94 -6.26 -7.61
CA ASN A 29 11.27 -7.35 -6.94
C ASN A 29 11.81 -8.66 -7.52
N GLY A 30 12.71 -9.34 -6.79
CA GLY A 30 13.52 -10.41 -7.37
C GLY A 30 14.40 -9.86 -8.51
N SER A 31 14.23 -10.40 -9.72
CA SER A 31 14.95 -9.95 -10.94
C SER A 31 14.19 -8.90 -11.75
N THR A 32 12.93 -8.61 -11.42
CA THR A 32 12.08 -7.67 -12.17
C THR A 32 12.29 -6.24 -11.68
N LEU A 33 12.65 -5.33 -12.59
CA LEU A 33 12.69 -3.90 -12.30
C LEU A 33 11.27 -3.38 -12.10
N VAL A 34 10.99 -2.86 -10.91
CA VAL A 34 9.70 -2.23 -10.57
C VAL A 34 9.69 -0.79 -11.08
N THR A 35 10.73 -0.03 -10.74
CA THR A 35 10.82 1.38 -11.13
C THR A 35 12.25 1.93 -10.99
N THR A 36 12.47 3.11 -11.57
CA THR A 36 13.63 3.96 -11.27
C THR A 36 13.13 5.30 -10.74
N THR A 37 13.58 5.69 -9.55
CA THR A 37 13.23 6.94 -8.88
C THR A 37 14.37 7.97 -9.00
N SER A 38 14.12 9.23 -8.63
CA SER A 38 15.16 10.27 -8.61
C SER A 38 16.25 9.99 -7.56
N GLY A 39 17.46 10.51 -7.76
CA GLY A 39 18.57 10.33 -6.81
C GLY A 39 18.36 10.95 -5.43
N THR A 40 17.34 11.80 -5.29
CA THR A 40 16.90 12.40 -4.02
C THR A 40 15.78 11.62 -3.32
N ALA A 41 15.19 10.62 -3.98
CA ALA A 41 14.11 9.83 -3.39
C ALA A 41 14.63 8.85 -2.34
N THR A 42 13.94 8.79 -1.20
CA THR A 42 14.19 7.85 -0.10
C THR A 42 12.96 7.02 0.24
N SER A 43 11.91 7.12 -0.58
CA SER A 43 10.70 6.32 -0.46
C SER A 43 10.00 6.11 -1.80
N TYR A 44 9.27 5.01 -1.90
CA TYR A 44 8.44 4.69 -3.06
C TYR A 44 7.34 3.70 -2.68
N THR A 45 6.12 3.89 -3.18
CA THR A 45 5.01 2.96 -2.96
C THR A 45 4.89 2.02 -4.15
N VAL A 46 5.16 0.73 -3.92
CA VAL A 46 4.91 -0.32 -4.90
C VAL A 46 3.44 -0.71 -4.83
N THR A 47 2.75 -0.73 -5.96
CA THR A 47 1.34 -1.12 -6.10
C THR A 47 1.20 -2.40 -6.92
N ASN A 48 -0.03 -2.89 -7.11
CA ASN A 48 -0.35 -4.11 -7.87
C ASN A 48 0.33 -5.38 -7.31
N LEU A 49 0.47 -5.45 -6.00
CA LEU A 49 0.98 -6.62 -5.29
C LEU A 49 -0.15 -7.60 -4.95
N GLU A 50 0.20 -8.85 -4.73
CA GLU A 50 -0.70 -9.87 -4.21
C GLU A 50 -0.86 -9.71 -2.69
N ALA A 51 -2.05 -10.02 -2.18
CA ALA A 51 -2.37 -9.89 -0.78
C ALA A 51 -1.79 -11.04 0.06
N ASN A 52 -1.52 -10.76 1.34
CA ASN A 52 -0.90 -11.69 2.29
C ASN A 52 0.47 -12.26 1.84
N THR A 53 1.16 -11.56 0.95
CA THR A 53 2.43 -12.01 0.34
C THR A 53 3.59 -11.20 0.88
N THR A 54 4.66 -11.90 1.27
CA THR A 54 5.92 -11.27 1.66
C THR A 54 6.75 -10.97 0.42
N TYR A 55 7.18 -9.72 0.29
CA TYR A 55 8.06 -9.24 -0.77
C TYR A 55 9.39 -8.79 -0.19
N ASN A 56 10.47 -9.06 -0.94
CA ASN A 56 11.81 -8.58 -0.64
C ASN A 56 12.27 -7.74 -1.83
N PHE A 57 12.30 -6.42 -1.63
CA PHE A 57 12.72 -5.48 -2.66
C PHE A 57 14.20 -5.17 -2.51
N SER A 58 14.90 -5.08 -3.65
CA SER A 58 16.29 -4.64 -3.70
C SER A 58 16.35 -3.23 -4.27
N VAL A 59 16.96 -2.31 -3.53
CA VAL A 59 17.16 -0.91 -3.93
C VAL A 59 18.63 -0.68 -4.23
N TYR A 60 18.91 -0.20 -5.44
CA TYR A 60 20.26 0.11 -5.91
C TYR A 60 20.36 1.59 -6.21
N ALA A 61 21.36 2.27 -5.67
CA ALA A 61 21.70 3.61 -6.16
C ALA A 61 22.37 3.47 -7.53
N VAL A 62 22.07 4.40 -8.43
CA VAL A 62 22.71 4.46 -9.75
C VAL A 62 23.31 5.83 -10.00
N ASP A 63 24.48 5.86 -10.64
CA ASP A 63 25.16 7.11 -11.00
C ASP A 63 24.84 7.58 -12.44
N ALA A 64 25.42 8.71 -12.86
CA ALA A 64 25.22 9.25 -14.22
C ALA A 64 25.83 8.38 -15.32
N ALA A 65 26.82 7.53 -14.99
CA ALA A 65 27.43 6.57 -15.90
C ALA A 65 26.66 5.24 -15.96
N GLY A 66 25.65 5.06 -15.10
CA GLY A 66 24.81 3.86 -15.01
C GLY A 66 25.35 2.77 -14.09
N ASN A 67 26.41 3.04 -13.32
CA ASN A 67 26.94 2.07 -12.35
C ASN A 67 25.95 1.88 -11.20
N GLN A 68 25.81 0.66 -10.70
CA GLN A 68 24.92 0.32 -9.58
C GLN A 68 25.73 0.09 -8.30
N SER A 69 25.20 0.57 -7.17
CA SER A 69 25.75 0.27 -5.84
C SER A 69 25.52 -1.18 -5.43
N ALA A 70 26.02 -1.57 -4.25
CA ALA A 70 25.48 -2.72 -3.53
C ALA A 70 23.98 -2.51 -3.24
N ALA A 71 23.22 -3.61 -3.23
CA ALA A 71 21.79 -3.56 -2.96
C ALA A 71 21.51 -3.30 -1.47
N SER A 72 20.50 -2.48 -1.19
CA SER A 72 19.83 -2.47 0.11
C SER A 72 18.51 -3.24 0.01
N THR A 73 18.27 -4.15 0.94
CA THR A 73 17.02 -4.94 0.96
C THR A 73 15.97 -4.26 1.84
N VAL A 74 14.76 -4.11 1.29
CA VAL A 74 13.57 -3.65 2.00
C VAL A 74 12.51 -4.73 1.92
N SER A 75 12.21 -5.39 3.04
CA SER A 75 11.16 -6.40 3.12
C SER A 75 9.84 -5.78 3.57
N GLY A 76 8.73 -6.26 3.02
CA GLY A 76 7.40 -5.92 3.50
C GLY A 76 6.41 -7.04 3.19
N LYS A 77 5.35 -7.14 3.99
CA LYS A 77 4.26 -8.08 3.75
C LYS A 77 2.98 -7.30 3.47
N THR A 78 2.30 -7.60 2.37
CA THR A 78 0.98 -7.04 2.11
C THR A 78 -0.02 -7.54 3.15
N ALA A 79 -1.01 -6.72 3.48
CA ALA A 79 -2.11 -7.14 4.34
C ALA A 79 -2.88 -8.29 3.67
N ALA A 80 -3.62 -9.07 4.46
CA ALA A 80 -4.55 -10.04 3.89
C ALA A 80 -5.61 -9.32 3.03
N ALA A 81 -6.06 -10.00 1.97
CA ALA A 81 -7.20 -9.49 1.22
C ALA A 81 -8.39 -9.43 2.16
N SER A 82 -9.11 -8.32 2.14
CA SER A 82 -10.39 -8.24 2.84
C SER A 82 -11.35 -9.24 2.21
N THR A 83 -11.90 -10.15 3.02
CA THR A 83 -13.03 -11.00 2.64
C THR A 83 -14.37 -10.32 2.87
N ALA A 84 -14.37 -9.09 3.40
CA ALA A 84 -15.58 -8.33 3.64
C ALA A 84 -16.30 -8.05 2.31
N PRO A 85 -17.62 -8.29 2.23
CA PRO A 85 -18.39 -7.98 1.03
C PRO A 85 -18.34 -6.48 0.75
N ALA A 86 -18.41 -6.10 -0.53
CA ALA A 86 -18.52 -4.70 -0.92
C ALA A 86 -19.77 -4.08 -0.29
N TRP A 87 -19.62 -2.85 0.21
CA TRP A 87 -20.79 -2.07 0.64
C TRP A 87 -21.72 -1.86 -0.55
N ALA A 88 -23.01 -1.99 -0.30
CA ALA A 88 -24.07 -1.80 -1.29
C ALA A 88 -25.19 -0.95 -0.69
N THR A 89 -25.87 -0.19 -1.55
CA THR A 89 -27.07 0.58 -1.18
C THR A 89 -28.26 -0.35 -0.96
N ASN A 90 -29.27 0.15 -0.23
CA ASN A 90 -30.53 -0.55 0.04
C ASN A 90 -30.35 -1.96 0.68
N THR A 91 -29.21 -2.18 1.34
CA THR A 91 -28.82 -3.45 1.95
C THR A 91 -28.96 -3.34 3.47
N GLN A 92 -29.53 -4.37 4.09
CA GLN A 92 -29.63 -4.43 5.55
C GLN A 92 -28.27 -4.82 6.15
N TYR A 93 -27.75 -3.98 7.03
CA TYR A 93 -26.56 -4.27 7.81
C TYR A 93 -26.90 -4.34 9.30
N THR A 94 -26.24 -5.24 10.01
CA THR A 94 -26.34 -5.37 11.47
C THR A 94 -25.04 -4.93 12.13
N VAL A 95 -25.12 -4.49 13.39
CA VAL A 95 -23.94 -4.10 14.19
C VAL A 95 -22.87 -5.20 14.13
N GLY A 96 -21.64 -4.79 13.84
CA GLY A 96 -20.49 -5.68 13.71
C GLY A 96 -20.22 -6.20 12.29
N THR A 97 -21.14 -6.03 11.34
CA THR A 97 -20.89 -6.39 9.94
C THR A 97 -19.71 -5.60 9.40
N ILE A 98 -18.74 -6.28 8.79
CA ILE A 98 -17.63 -5.64 8.07
C ILE A 98 -17.96 -5.60 6.59
N VAL A 99 -17.76 -4.45 5.95
CA VAL A 99 -17.90 -4.26 4.50
C VAL A 99 -16.67 -3.54 3.95
N SER A 100 -16.39 -3.71 2.65
CA SER A 100 -15.35 -2.93 1.97
C SER A 100 -15.94 -1.77 1.17
N TYR A 101 -15.34 -0.58 1.26
CA TYR A 101 -15.68 0.60 0.46
C TYR A 101 -14.42 1.38 0.11
N ASN A 102 -14.18 1.65 -1.18
CA ASN A 102 -12.98 2.32 -1.71
C ASN A 102 -11.64 1.73 -1.20
N GLY A 103 -11.57 0.39 -1.10
CA GLY A 103 -10.37 -0.33 -0.66
C GLY A 103 -10.13 -0.34 0.87
N LEU A 104 -11.01 0.32 1.63
CA LEU A 104 -10.99 0.33 3.08
C LEU A 104 -12.11 -0.54 3.63
N THR A 105 -11.90 -1.09 4.82
CA THR A 105 -12.92 -1.88 5.52
C THR A 105 -13.59 -1.06 6.60
N TYR A 106 -14.91 -1.17 6.69
CA TYR A 106 -15.72 -0.45 7.67
C TYR A 106 -16.57 -1.43 8.46
N LYS A 107 -16.65 -1.20 9.77
CA LYS A 107 -17.54 -1.91 10.68
C LYS A 107 -18.83 -1.14 10.88
N CYS A 108 -19.96 -1.81 10.68
CA CYS A 108 -21.28 -1.28 10.98
C CYS A 108 -21.43 -1.09 12.50
N LEU A 109 -21.73 0.13 12.93
CA LEU A 109 -21.90 0.50 14.34
C LEU A 109 -23.35 0.39 14.83
N LEU A 110 -24.30 0.59 13.91
CA LEU A 110 -25.73 0.60 14.21
C LEU A 110 -26.49 -0.17 13.13
N THR A 111 -27.39 -1.06 13.51
CA THR A 111 -28.23 -1.80 12.56
C THR A 111 -29.09 -0.84 11.74
N HIS A 112 -28.97 -0.87 10.42
CA HIS A 112 -29.69 0.02 9.51
C HIS A 112 -29.82 -0.59 8.11
N LYS A 113 -30.74 -0.05 7.30
CA LYS A 113 -30.79 -0.29 5.86
C LYS A 113 -30.04 0.83 5.16
N SER A 114 -28.98 0.52 4.41
CA SER A 114 -28.14 1.53 3.76
C SER A 114 -28.92 2.35 2.73
N GLN A 115 -28.55 3.62 2.59
CA GLN A 115 -29.08 4.54 1.57
C GLN A 115 -27.93 5.04 0.69
N VAL A 116 -28.26 5.66 -0.45
CA VAL A 116 -27.27 6.19 -1.39
C VAL A 116 -26.28 7.14 -0.72
N ASP A 117 -26.74 8.00 0.18
CA ASP A 117 -25.91 8.98 0.88
C ASP A 117 -25.32 8.47 2.21
N TRP A 118 -25.65 7.23 2.61
CA TRP A 118 -25.13 6.62 3.83
C TRP A 118 -23.90 5.77 3.52
N ILE A 119 -22.96 6.35 2.77
CA ILE A 119 -21.72 5.69 2.41
C ILE A 119 -20.79 5.57 3.64
N PRO A 120 -19.99 4.49 3.75
CA PRO A 120 -19.19 4.24 4.93
C PRO A 120 -18.21 5.36 5.31
N SER A 121 -17.65 6.06 4.33
CA SER A 121 -16.71 7.16 4.57
C SER A 121 -17.37 8.48 4.99
N ALA A 122 -18.68 8.65 4.79
CA ALA A 122 -19.39 9.92 5.05
C ALA A 122 -20.37 9.85 6.24
N THR A 123 -20.62 8.65 6.77
CA THR A 123 -21.55 8.43 7.89
C THR A 123 -20.88 7.75 9.08
N PRO A 124 -19.99 8.46 9.81
CA PRO A 124 -19.20 7.88 10.90
C PRO A 124 -20.04 7.45 12.12
N THR A 125 -21.29 7.89 12.21
CA THR A 125 -22.26 7.41 13.21
C THR A 125 -22.76 6.00 12.91
N LEU A 126 -22.71 5.57 11.65
CA LEU A 126 -23.15 4.25 11.18
C LEU A 126 -21.97 3.32 10.90
N TRP A 127 -20.80 3.86 10.59
CA TRP A 127 -19.64 3.11 10.12
C TRP A 127 -18.34 3.55 10.80
N GLN A 128 -17.50 2.58 11.15
CA GLN A 128 -16.17 2.81 11.71
C GLN A 128 -15.09 2.24 10.78
N LEU A 129 -14.13 3.05 10.38
CA LEU A 129 -12.93 2.58 9.66
C LEU A 129 -12.15 1.58 10.53
N GLN A 130 -11.72 0.46 9.94
CA GLN A 130 -10.87 -0.55 10.59
C GLN A 130 -9.40 -0.38 10.18
#